data_AF-A0A7W0F245-F1
#
_entry.id   AF-A0A7W0F245-F1
#
_cell.length_a   1.000
_cell.length_b   1.000
_cell.length_c   1.000
_cell.angle_alpha   90.00
_cell.angle_beta   90.00
_cell.angle_gamma   90.00
#
_symmetry.space_group_name_H-M   'P 1'
#
loop_
_entity.id
_entity.type
_entity.pdbx_description
1 polymer ?
#
loop_
_entity_poly.entity_id
_entity_poly.type
_entity_poly.pdbx_seq_one_letter_code
_entity_poly.pdbx_strand_id
1 'polypeptide(L)' 'MVFFNPPAFAEIKSCDELKAEIDAKLKAKGVIGYTLEILPADQVTDQKIVGSCSGGTMKITYSRSKE' A
#
# COMPACT_ATOMS: atom_id res chain seq x y z
N MET A 1 -8.37 -17.87 36.47
CA MET A 1 -8.84 -16.61 35.84
C MET A 1 -7.74 -16.14 34.90
N VAL A 2 -7.75 -16.61 33.65
CA VAL A 2 -6.70 -16.30 32.66
C VAL A 2 -7.40 -15.75 31.42
N PHE A 3 -7.60 -14.44 31.38
CA PHE A 3 -8.05 -13.75 30.18
C PHE A 3 -6.80 -13.35 29.38
N PHE A 4 -6.12 -14.35 28.82
CA PHE A 4 -5.11 -14.10 27.79
C PHE A 4 -5.84 -13.91 26.47
N ASN A 5 -6.33 -12.68 26.25
CA ASN A 5 -6.70 -12.22 24.92
C ASN A 5 -5.38 -12.10 24.14
N PRO A 6 -5.07 -12.96 23.16
CA PRO A 6 -3.92 -12.74 22.30
C PRO A 6 -4.06 -11.33 21.73
N PRO A 7 -2.97 -10.56 21.57
CA PRO A 7 -3.07 -9.32 20.81
C PRO A 7 -3.62 -9.75 19.46
N ALA A 8 -4.87 -9.39 19.20
CA ALA A 8 -5.33 -9.23 17.86
C ALA A 8 -4.29 -8.26 17.29
N PHE A 9 -3.37 -8.79 16.50
CA PHE A 9 -2.77 -8.03 15.44
C PHE A 9 -4.00 -7.55 14.68
N ALA A 10 -4.50 -6.37 15.08
CA ALA A 10 -5.04 -5.44 14.12
C ALA A 10 -3.97 -5.47 13.05
N GLU A 11 -4.25 -6.27 12.03
CA GLU A 11 -3.48 -6.34 10.82
C GLU A 11 -3.71 -4.95 10.24
N ILE A 12 -2.98 -3.98 10.79
CA ILE A 12 -2.73 -2.70 10.17
C ILE A 12 -2.06 -3.19 8.91
N LYS A 13 -2.87 -3.47 7.88
CA LYS A 13 -2.40 -4.14 6.67
C LYS A 13 -1.10 -3.47 6.34
N SER A 14 -0.02 -4.24 6.45
CA SER A 14 1.31 -3.66 6.34
C SER A 14 1.36 -3.01 4.97
N CYS A 15 2.00 -1.86 4.85
CA CYS A 15 2.08 -1.16 3.56
C CYS A 15 2.56 -2.10 2.45
N ASP A 16 3.43 -3.06 2.80
CA ASP A 16 3.88 -4.16 1.94
C ASP A 16 2.77 -5.08 1.44
N GLU A 17 1.83 -5.48 2.30
CA GLU A 17 0.77 -6.40 1.91
C GLU A 17 -0.24 -5.72 0.97
N LEU A 18 -0.61 -4.48 1.28
CA LEU A 18 -1.45 -3.67 0.40
C LEU A 18 -0.74 -3.39 -0.94
N LYS A 19 0.57 -3.13 -0.90
CA LYS A 19 1.41 -2.98 -2.11
C LYS A 19 1.41 -4.26 -2.94
N ALA A 20 1.52 -5.43 -2.31
CA ALA A 20 1.48 -6.72 -3.00
C ALA A 20 0.11 -7.02 -3.64
N GLU A 21 -1.00 -6.71 -2.96
CA GLU A 21 -2.34 -6.82 -3.57
C GLU A 21 -2.50 -5.89 -4.79
N ILE A 22 -2.02 -4.65 -4.69
CA ILE A 22 -2.06 -3.68 -5.79
C ILE A 22 -1.20 -4.17 -6.95
N ASP A 23 0.01 -4.67 -6.67
CA ASP A 23 0.91 -5.25 -7.66
C ASP A 23 0.28 -6.44 -8.40
N ALA A 24 -0.33 -7.38 -7.66
CA ALA A 24 -1.05 -8.51 -8.24
C ALA A 24 -2.21 -8.05 -9.14
N LYS A 25 -2.97 -7.02 -8.71
CA LYS A 25 -4.05 -6.43 -9.51
C LYS A 25 -3.54 -5.73 -10.77
N LEU A 26 -2.42 -5.03 -10.69
CA LEU A 26 -1.79 -4.36 -11.84
C LEU A 26 -1.28 -5.38 -12.85
N LYS A 27 -0.60 -6.43 -12.39
CA LYS A 27 -0.18 -7.59 -13.20
C LYS A 27 -1.37 -8.29 -13.85
N ALA A 28 -2.44 -8.54 -13.11
CA ALA A 28 -3.65 -9.15 -13.65
C ALA A 28 -4.34 -8.30 -14.73
N LYS A 29 -4.17 -6.96 -14.66
CA LYS A 29 -4.61 -6.03 -15.71
C LYS A 29 -3.63 -5.91 -16.87
N GLY A 30 -2.49 -6.61 -16.85
CA GLY A 30 -1.44 -6.51 -17.86
C GLY A 30 -0.67 -5.18 -17.82
N VAL A 31 -0.72 -4.46 -16.69
CA VAL A 31 0.13 -3.28 -16.50
C VAL A 31 1.54 -3.77 -16.22
N ILE A 32 2.49 -3.34 -17.04
CA ILE A 32 3.92 -3.63 -16.93
C ILE A 32 4.69 -2.30 -17.02
N GLY A 33 5.82 -2.21 -16.32
CA GLY A 33 6.60 -0.96 -16.24
C GLY A 33 5.96 0.08 -15.31
N TYR A 34 5.58 -0.33 -14.10
CA TYR A 34 5.08 0.57 -13.06
C TYR A 34 5.93 0.45 -11.80
N THR A 35 5.96 1.53 -11.03
CA THR A 35 6.65 1.64 -9.74
C THR A 35 5.62 1.93 -8.67
N LEU A 36 5.68 1.16 -7.58
CA LEU A 36 4.87 1.38 -6.39
C LEU A 36 5.78 1.83 -5.24
N GLU A 37 5.59 3.06 -4.80
CA GLU A 37 6.39 3.68 -3.73
C GLU A 37 5.53 3.99 -2.52
N ILE A 38 6.09 3.83 -1.33
CA ILE A 38 5.41 4.16 -0.08
C ILE A 38 5.98 5.49 0.38
N LEU A 39 5.15 6.53 0.33
CA LEU A 39 5.52 7.88 0.68
C LEU A 39 4.60 8.40 1.79
N PRO A 40 5.09 9.29 2.67
CA PRO A 40 4.23 9.99 3.62
C PRO A 40 3.13 10.74 2.86
N ALA A 41 1.92 10.79 3.42
CA ALA A 41 0.79 11.46 2.77
C ALA A 41 1.09 12.91 2.40
N ASP A 42 1.87 13.60 3.24
CA ASP A 42 2.31 14.98 3.03
C ASP A 42 3.34 15.15 1.90
N GLN A 43 4.06 14.08 1.52
CA GLN A 43 5.04 14.11 0.42
C GLN A 43 4.42 13.73 -0.93
N VAL A 44 3.20 13.21 -0.93
CA VAL A 44 2.52 12.87 -2.19
C VAL A 44 1.84 14.10 -2.76
N THR A 45 2.43 14.69 -3.79
CA THR A 45 1.90 15.90 -4.45
C THR A 45 1.18 15.57 -5.77
N ASP A 46 1.88 15.00 -6.75
CA ASP A 46 1.38 14.81 -8.12
C ASP A 46 1.30 13.34 -8.57
N GLN A 47 1.49 12.41 -7.63
CA GLN A 47 1.50 10.97 -7.94
C GLN A 47 0.14 10.33 -7.74
N LYS A 48 -0.13 9.25 -8.50
CA LYS A 48 -1.38 8.52 -8.40
C LYS A 48 -1.40 7.71 -7.09
N ILE A 49 -2.23 8.11 -6.13
CA ILE A 49 -2.44 7.31 -4.91
C ILE A 49 -3.31 6.10 -5.26
N VAL A 50 -2.78 4.90 -5.04
CA VAL A 50 -3.47 3.62 -5.27
C VAL A 50 -3.82 2.89 -3.97
N GLY A 51 -3.24 3.32 -2.85
CA GLY A 51 -3.54 2.79 -1.52
C GLY A 51 -3.07 3.74 -0.43
N SER A 52 -3.57 3.54 0.79
CA SER A 52 -3.12 4.23 2.00
C SER A 52 -2.97 3.20 3.11
N CYS A 53 -1.90 3.26 3.88
CA CYS A 53 -1.58 2.32 4.95
C CYS A 53 -1.14 3.06 6.22
N SER A 54 -0.94 2.34 7.32
CA SER A 54 -0.57 2.93 8.61
C SER A 54 -1.58 3.97 9.14
N GLY A 55 -2.88 3.76 8.88
CA GLY A 55 -3.95 4.69 9.30
C GLY A 55 -4.10 5.94 8.44
N GLY A 56 -3.44 5.99 7.27
CA GLY A 56 -3.54 7.11 6.33
C GLY A 56 -2.32 8.03 6.32
N THR A 57 -1.35 7.81 7.21
CA THR A 57 -0.08 8.56 7.28
C THR A 57 0.85 8.22 6.13
N MET A 58 0.78 6.99 5.61
CA MET A 58 1.54 6.56 4.44
C MET A 58 0.60 6.25 3.28
N LYS A 59 1.03 6.64 2.08
CA LYS A 59 0.33 6.50 0.81
C LYS A 59 1.18 5.64 -0.10
N ILE A 60 0.54 4.71 -0.79
CA ILE A 60 1.16 3.94 -1.87
C ILE A 60 0.91 4.70 -3.15
N THR A 61 1.96 5.30 -3.69
CA THR A 61 1.92 5.98 -4.98
C THR A 61 2.21 5.02 -6.10
N TYR A 62 1.60 5.30 -7.24
CA TYR A 62 1.80 4.59 -8.48
C TYR A 62 2.39 5.57 -9.49
N SER A 63 3.54 5.19 -10.01
CA SER A 63 4.26 5.92 -11.05
C SER A 63 4.45 4.99 -12.23
N ARG A 64 3.84 5.32 -13.37
CA ARG A 64 4.07 4.63 -14.62
C ARG A 64 4.96 5.50 -15.46
N SER A 65 6.16 5.01 -15.76
CA SER A 65 6.97 5.58 -16.83
C SER A 65 6.24 5.27 -18.13
N LYS A 66 5.37 6.18 -18.57
CA LYS A 66 4.87 6.17 -19.94
C LYS A 66 6.09 6.47 -20.81
N GLU A 67 6.69 5.43 -21.34
CA GLU A 67 7.42 5.54 -22.60
C GLU A 67 6.42 5.48 -23.75
#